data_AF-A0A7R9UYN3-F1
#
_entry.id   AF-A0A7R9UYN3-F1
#
_cell.length_a   1.000
_cell.length_b   1.000
_cell.length_c   1.000
_cell.angle_alpha   90.00
_cell.angle_beta   90.00
_cell.angle_gamma   90.00
#
_symmetry.space_group_name_H-M   'P 1'
#
loop_
_entity.id
_entity.type
_entity.pdbx_description
1 polymer ?
#
loop_
_entity_poly.entity_id
_entity_poly.type
_entity_poly.pdbx_seq_one_letter_code
_entity_poly.pdbx_strand_id
1 'polypeptide(L)'
;ADAAQARPPLGKAMVGLLRSWASGMGVAAVSCHGSCTCARCERAQSGCALDGHIRRGKKLSVTQQLIAHVRPRAHANASATCWLAVRTLAQTSSGGHKLKVVSLVTRGVRASVHRR
;
A
#
# COMPACT_ATOMS: atom_id res chain seq x y z
N ALA A 1 -22.06 -19.05 -19.73
CA ALA A 1 -20.79 -19.48 -19.12
C ALA A 1 -19.83 -18.31 -19.16
N ASP A 2 -19.96 -17.38 -18.22
CA ASP A 2 -19.07 -16.22 -18.10
C ASP A 2 -17.86 -16.63 -17.26
N ALA A 3 -16.87 -17.20 -17.94
CA ALA A 3 -15.53 -17.22 -17.39
C ALA A 3 -15.08 -15.76 -17.31
N ALA A 4 -15.27 -15.14 -16.13
CA ALA A 4 -14.56 -13.94 -15.75
C ALA A 4 -13.06 -14.28 -15.81
N GLN A 5 -12.48 -14.15 -16.99
CA GLN A 5 -11.06 -14.37 -17.24
C GLN A 5 -10.34 -13.31 -16.42
N ALA A 6 -9.94 -13.73 -15.22
CA ALA A 6 -9.09 -13.00 -14.32
C ALA A 6 -7.75 -12.83 -15.03
N ARG A 7 -7.66 -11.83 -15.91
CA ARG A 7 -6.41 -11.44 -16.55
C ARG A 7 -5.40 -11.19 -15.41
N PRO A 8 -4.21 -11.82 -15.47
CA PRO A 8 -3.25 -11.70 -14.40
C PRO A 8 -2.85 -10.24 -14.21
N PRO A 9 -2.63 -9.77 -12.97
CA PRO A 9 -2.17 -8.41 -12.72
C PRO A 9 -0.82 -8.19 -13.42
N LEU A 10 -0.74 -7.13 -14.23
CA LEU A 10 0.49 -6.76 -14.96
C LEU A 10 1.60 -6.29 -14.01
N GLY A 11 1.24 -5.80 -12.83
CA GLY A 11 2.22 -5.42 -11.83
C GLY A 11 1.75 -5.46 -10.40
N LYS A 12 2.72 -5.31 -9.50
CA LYS A 12 2.54 -5.29 -8.06
C LYS A 12 3.26 -4.08 -7.49
N ALA A 13 2.65 -3.42 -6.51
CA ALA A 13 3.27 -2.38 -5.72
C ALA A 13 3.29 -2.79 -4.24
N MET A 14 4.47 -2.70 -3.65
CA MET A 14 4.73 -3.03 -2.25
C MET A 14 5.36 -1.83 -1.57
N VAL A 15 4.99 -1.59 -0.31
CA VAL A 15 5.59 -0.57 0.53
C VAL A 15 6.42 -1.22 1.63
N GLY A 16 7.67 -0.78 1.76
CA GLY A 16 8.50 -1.05 2.92
C GLY A 16 8.16 -0.07 4.03
N LEU A 17 7.86 -0.60 5.21
CA LEU A 17 7.48 0.17 6.39
C LEU A 17 8.45 -0.12 7.53
N LEU A 18 8.94 0.93 8.19
CA LEU A 18 9.61 0.79 9.48
C LEU A 18 8.56 0.63 10.57
N ARG A 19 8.66 -0.48 11.29
CA ARG A 19 7.77 -0.83 12.39
C ARG A 19 8.54 -0.92 13.70
N SER A 20 7.91 -0.55 14.80
CA SER A 20 8.53 -0.48 16.13
C SER A 20 7.57 -0.94 17.22
N TRP A 21 8.13 -1.39 18.36
CA TRP A 21 7.39 -1.64 19.61
C TRP A 21 7.06 -0.36 20.39
N ALA A 22 7.62 0.78 19.97
CA ALA A 22 7.35 2.04 20.63
C ALA A 22 5.84 2.32 20.66
N SER A 23 5.32 2.65 21.83
CA SER A 23 3.93 3.06 21.98
C SER A 23 3.68 4.34 21.15
N GLY A 24 2.54 4.38 20.46
CA GLY A 24 2.17 5.52 19.63
C GLY A 24 2.86 5.58 18.26
N MET A 25 3.28 4.44 17.70
CA MET A 25 3.62 4.37 16.27
C MET A 25 2.39 4.68 15.42
N GLY A 26 2.56 5.63 14.50
CA GLY A 26 1.50 6.02 13.57
C GLY A 26 1.00 4.89 12.66
N VAL A 27 -0.19 5.09 12.14
CA VAL A 27 -0.87 4.27 11.13
C VAL A 27 -1.11 5.14 9.89
N ALA A 28 -1.05 4.57 8.70
CA ALA A 28 -1.50 5.23 7.47
C ALA A 28 -2.58 4.42 6.76
N ALA A 29 -3.43 5.11 6.01
CA ALA A 29 -4.34 4.50 5.05
C ALA A 29 -3.73 4.56 3.65
N VAL A 30 -3.86 3.48 2.90
CA VAL A 30 -3.54 3.41 1.47
C VAL A 30 -4.83 3.42 0.67
N SER A 31 -4.88 4.26 -0.35
CA SER A 31 -5.93 4.29 -1.36
C SER A 31 -5.35 4.06 -2.75
N CYS A 32 -6.09 3.34 -3.58
CA CYS A 32 -5.72 2.99 -4.95
C CYS A 32 -6.72 3.63 -5.91
N HIS A 33 -6.22 4.26 -6.96
CA HIS A 33 -7.04 4.94 -7.95
C HIS A 33 -6.62 4.55 -9.37
N GLY A 34 -7.51 4.77 -10.34
CA GLY A 34 -7.26 4.46 -11.75
C GLY A 34 -7.27 2.95 -12.02
N SER A 35 -6.20 2.45 -12.64
CA SER A 35 -6.04 1.04 -13.04
C SER A 35 -5.46 0.15 -11.94
N CYS A 36 -5.74 0.46 -10.67
CA CYS A 36 -5.19 -0.24 -9.52
C CYS A 36 -6.27 -0.76 -8.59
N THR A 37 -6.08 -1.98 -8.10
CA THR A 37 -6.87 -2.56 -7.02
C THR A 37 -5.95 -2.74 -5.82
N CYS A 38 -6.33 -2.21 -4.67
CA CYS A 38 -5.52 -2.41 -3.47
C CYS A 38 -5.55 -3.88 -3.05
N ALA A 39 -4.37 -4.48 -2.93
CA ALA A 39 -4.23 -5.87 -2.51
C ALA A 39 -4.52 -5.95 -1.01
N ARG A 40 -5.43 -6.83 -0.59
CA ARG A 40 -5.91 -7.00 0.80
C ARG A 40 -6.84 -5.91 1.36
N CYS A 41 -7.41 -5.05 0.53
CA CYS A 41 -8.44 -4.10 0.95
C CYS A 41 -9.87 -4.69 0.91
N GLU A 42 -10.05 -5.92 0.42
CA GLU A 42 -11.37 -6.53 0.19
C GLU A 42 -12.20 -6.80 1.46
N ARG A 43 -11.65 -6.58 2.67
CA ARG A 43 -12.40 -6.71 3.93
C ARG A 43 -12.49 -5.42 4.75
N ALA A 44 -11.95 -4.29 4.29
CA ALA A 44 -12.00 -3.03 5.02
C ALA A 44 -12.59 -1.94 4.11
N GLN A 45 -13.81 -1.50 4.43
CA GLN A 45 -14.52 -0.44 3.71
C GLN A 45 -13.79 0.93 3.72
N SER A 46 -12.65 1.05 4.39
CA SER A 46 -11.92 2.29 4.65
C SER A 46 -10.46 2.31 4.15
N GLY A 47 -10.03 1.34 3.33
CA GLY A 47 -8.69 1.29 2.74
C GLY A 47 -7.69 0.42 3.51
N CYS A 48 -6.49 0.21 2.95
CA CYS A 48 -5.50 -0.71 3.50
C CYS A 48 -4.68 0.03 4.56
N ALA A 49 -4.80 -0.38 5.82
CA ALA A 49 -4.03 0.20 6.91
C ALA A 49 -2.58 -0.30 6.91
N LEU A 50 -1.63 0.64 7.02
CA LEU A 50 -0.22 0.41 7.28
C LEU A 50 0.04 0.72 8.76
N ASP A 51 0.26 -0.33 9.55
CA ASP A 51 0.48 -0.21 10.98
C ASP A 51 1.97 -0.19 11.32
N GLY A 52 2.45 0.95 11.80
CA GLY A 52 3.82 1.12 12.27
C GLY A 52 4.12 0.38 13.58
N HIS A 53 3.12 -0.12 14.28
CA HIS A 53 3.29 -0.79 15.57
C HIS A 53 3.54 -2.29 15.39
N ILE A 54 4.49 -2.84 16.15
CA ILE A 54 4.73 -4.29 16.27
C ILE A 54 4.22 -4.72 17.63
N ARG A 55 3.28 -5.68 17.67
CA ARG A 55 2.73 -6.19 18.94
C ARG A 55 3.62 -7.25 19.61
N ARG A 56 4.45 -7.97 18.84
CA ARG A 56 5.32 -9.07 19.28
C ARG A 56 6.52 -9.23 18.33
N GLY A 57 7.66 -9.72 18.81
CA GLY A 57 8.90 -9.90 18.03
C GLY A 57 9.96 -8.81 18.24
N LYS A 58 10.69 -8.43 17.18
CA LYS A 58 11.84 -7.51 17.23
C LYS A 58 11.43 -6.08 17.62
N LYS A 59 12.27 -5.38 18.41
CA LYS A 59 12.06 -3.98 18.85
C LYS A 59 11.86 -3.00 17.68
N LEU A 60 12.55 -3.23 16.57
CA LEU A 60 12.47 -2.46 15.33
C LEU A 60 12.58 -3.43 14.15
N SER A 61 11.76 -3.25 13.11
CA SER A 61 11.87 -4.05 11.89
C SER A 61 11.44 -3.27 10.65
N VAL A 62 12.04 -3.59 9.50
CA VAL A 62 11.52 -3.16 8.21
C VAL A 62 10.69 -4.31 7.64
N THR A 63 9.43 -4.04 7.33
CA THR A 63 8.51 -5.03 6.75
C THR A 63 8.05 -4.56 5.38
N GLN A 64 8.07 -5.45 4.39
CA GLN A 64 7.46 -5.19 3.09
C GLN A 64 6.01 -5.67 3.10
N GLN A 65 5.09 -4.80 2.68
CA GLN A 65 3.67 -5.10 2.58
C GLN A 65 3.20 -4.87 1.15
N LEU A 66 2.56 -5.86 0.55
CA LEU A 66 1.86 -5.70 -0.72
C LEU A 66 0.65 -4.79 -0.51
N ILE A 67 0.57 -3.71 -1.28
CA ILE A 67 -0.49 -2.70 -1.15
C ILE A 67 -1.39 -2.61 -2.38
N ALA A 68 -0.90 -2.98 -3.56
CA ALA A 68 -1.72 -2.92 -4.77
C ALA A 68 -1.33 -3.93 -5.84
N HIS A 69 -2.34 -4.34 -6.59
CA HIS A 69 -2.25 -4.98 -7.89
C HIS A 69 -2.58 -3.96 -8.97
N VAL A 70 -1.71 -3.83 -9.96
CA VAL A 70 -1.97 -3.01 -11.15
C VAL A 70 -2.61 -3.91 -12.20
N ARG A 71 -3.84 -3.56 -12.61
CA ARG A 71 -4.58 -4.28 -13.64
C ARG A 71 -4.97 -3.31 -14.76
N PRO A 72 -4.60 -3.58 -16.02
CA PRO A 72 -5.07 -2.78 -17.13
C PRO A 72 -6.59 -2.88 -17.22
N ARG A 73 -7.28 -1.77 -17.49
CA ARG A 73 -8.72 -1.82 -17.79
C ARG A 73 -8.89 -2.63 -19.09
N ALA A 74 -9.90 -3.50 -19.12
CA ALA A 74 -10.11 -4.50 -20.16
C ALA A 74 -10.20 -3.96 -21.60
N HIS A 75 -10.36 -2.64 -21.78
CA HIS A 75 -10.57 -1.98 -23.08
C HIS A 75 -9.54 -0.89 -23.41
N ALA A 76 -8.41 -0.83 -22.70
CA ALA A 76 -7.42 0.21 -22.94
C ALA A 76 -6.24 -0.32 -23.78
N ASN A 77 -6.22 0.02 -25.08
CA ASN A 77 -4.99 0.13 -25.88
C ASN A 77 -4.08 1.29 -25.40
N ALA A 78 -4.39 1.87 -24.24
CA ALA A 78 -3.77 3.06 -23.68
C ALA A 78 -3.10 2.74 -22.34
N SER A 79 -1.97 3.39 -22.08
CA SER A 79 -1.18 3.31 -20.85
C SER A 79 -2.05 3.21 -19.58
N ALA A 80 -1.95 2.10 -18.85
CA ALA A 80 -2.65 1.91 -17.59
C ALA A 80 -1.95 2.71 -16.48
N THR A 81 -2.53 3.85 -16.10
CA THR A 81 -1.98 4.68 -15.01
C THR A 81 -2.59 4.28 -13.68
N CYS A 82 -1.73 4.08 -12.68
CA CYS A 82 -2.10 3.74 -11.32
C CYS A 82 -1.64 4.84 -10.37
N TRP A 83 -2.54 5.29 -9.51
CA TRP A 83 -2.20 6.23 -8.45
C TRP A 83 -2.41 5.56 -7.10
N LEU A 84 -1.35 5.59 -6.28
CA LEU A 84 -1.36 5.09 -4.91
C LEU A 84 -1.13 6.28 -3.98
N ALA A 85 -2.06 6.52 -3.08
CA ALA A 85 -1.95 7.58 -2.10
C ALA A 85 -1.87 6.97 -0.69
N VAL A 86 -0.82 7.34 0.04
CA VAL A 86 -0.60 6.95 1.43
C VAL A 86 -0.82 8.17 2.30
N ARG A 87 -1.79 8.10 3.21
CA ARG A 87 -2.14 9.19 4.12
C ARG A 87 -1.98 8.74 5.56
N THR A 88 -1.10 9.41 6.32
CA THR A 88 -0.98 9.19 7.77
C THR A 88 -2.28 9.56 8.49
N LEU A 89 -2.74 8.70 9.39
CA LEU A 89 -3.95 8.91 10.18
C LEU A 89 -3.59 9.61 11.49
N ALA A 90 -4.19 10.78 11.72
CA ALA A 90 -3.85 11.70 12.81
C ALA A 90 -3.97 11.09 14.21
N GLN A 91 -4.81 10.07 14.41
CA GLN A 91 -5.14 9.51 15.72
C GLN A 91 -4.10 8.54 16.30
N THR A 92 -2.95 8.33 15.66
CA THR A 92 -2.09 7.17 15.98
C THR A 92 -0.61 7.49 16.22
N SER A 93 -0.14 8.70 15.92
CA SER A 93 1.24 9.11 16.19
C SER A 93 1.31 10.00 17.44
N SER A 94 1.92 9.51 18.52
CA SER A 94 2.30 10.37 19.65
C SER A 94 3.60 11.11 19.33
N GLY A 95 3.85 12.25 19.99
CA GLY A 95 4.82 13.29 19.59
C GLY A 95 6.29 12.87 19.32
N GLY A 96 6.69 11.62 19.58
CA GLY A 96 8.04 11.10 19.28
C GLY A 96 8.10 9.99 18.21
N HIS A 97 6.99 9.34 17.86
CA HIS A 97 7.00 8.12 17.05
C HIS A 97 6.11 8.26 15.80
N LYS A 98 6.77 8.42 14.65
CA LYS A 98 6.10 8.59 13.34
C LYS A 98 6.14 7.30 12.53
N LEU A 99 5.08 7.05 11.77
CA LEU A 99 5.11 6.07 10.70
C LEU A 99 6.19 6.46 9.68
N LYS A 100 7.06 5.52 9.30
CA LYS A 100 8.05 5.74 8.24
C LYS A 100 7.88 4.73 7.12
N VAL A 101 7.55 5.24 5.93
CA VAL A 101 7.64 4.50 4.68
C VAL A 101 9.08 4.60 4.19
N VAL A 102 9.77 3.47 4.11
CA VAL A 102 11.21 3.43 3.78
C VAL A 102 11.48 3.04 2.34
N SER A 103 10.54 2.34 1.68
CA SER A 103 10.70 1.97 0.28
C SER A 103 9.36 1.80 -0.42
N LEU A 104 9.38 2.01 -1.73
CA LEU A 104 8.33 1.59 -2.66
C LEU A 104 8.99 0.63 -3.65
N VAL A 105 8.46 -0.59 -3.74
CA VAL A 105 8.95 -1.62 -4.65
C VAL A 105 7.85 -1.93 -5.63
N THR A 106 8.12 -1.74 -6.92
CA THR A 106 7.21 -2.15 -7.98
C THR A 106 7.79 -3.28 -8.80
N ARG A 107 6.91 -4.17 -9.27
CA ARG A 107 7.26 -5.24 -10.22
C ARG A 107 6.32 -5.18 -11.40
N GLY A 108 6.85 -5.26 -12.62
CA GLY A 108 6.06 -5.21 -13.86
C GLY A 108 5.48 -3.83 -14.21
N VAL A 109 5.77 -2.79 -13.42
CA VAL A 109 5.31 -1.41 -13.63
C VAL A 109 6.39 -0.42 -13.23
N ARG A 110 6.48 0.67 -13.99
CA ARG A 110 7.28 1.85 -13.62
C ARG A 110 6.51 2.67 -12.59
N ALA A 111 7.21 3.22 -11.60
CA ALA A 111 6.61 4.07 -10.58
C ALA A 111 7.38 5.38 -10.43
N SER A 112 6.65 6.44 -10.11
CA SER A 112 7.17 7.71 -9.63
C SER A 112 6.60 7.98 -8.24
N VAL A 113 7.40 8.60 -7.37
CA VAL A 113 6.99 8.95 -6.00
C VAL A 113 6.89 10.46 -5.89
N HIS A 114 5.72 10.95 -5.50
CA HIS A 114 5.48 12.35 -5.22
C HIS A 114 5.14 12.51 -3.74
N ARG A 115 5.85 13.39 -3.04
CA ARG A 115 5.59 13.72 -1.63
C ARG A 115 4.93 15.11 -1.58
N ARG A 116 3.84 15.23 -0.83
CA ARG A 116 3.16 16.49 -0.55
C ARG A 116 3.16 16.72 0.94
#